data_AF-A0A0U2XXG0-F1
#
_entry.id   AF-A0A0U2XXG0-F1
#
_cell.length_a   1.000
_cell.length_b   1.000
_cell.length_c   1.000
_cell.angle_alpha   90.00
_cell.angle_beta   90.00
_cell.angle_gamma   90.00
#
_symmetry.space_group_name_H-M   'P 1'
#
loop_
_entity.id
_entity.type
_entity.pdbx_description
1 polymer ?
#
loop_
_entity_poly.entity_id
_entity_poly.type
_entity_poly.pdbx_seq_one_letter_code
_entity_poly.pdbx_strand_id
1 'polypeptide(L)'
;MRATSDSASCVFIYASQVEQVQVYLGDGEDNYDGRTITIAQYIWAGNGDDEVMGGCSGDRLFGGAGNDELNGFAGRDKLVGGPGDDTLNGGGDKDALEGKEGNDILAGGPGYDTLNGSAGRNQLY
;
A
#
# COMPACT_ATOMS: atom_id res chain seq x y z
N MET A 1 -2.55 -5.88 -31.46
CA MET A 1 -2.03 -5.53 -30.12
C MET A 1 -1.68 -6.83 -29.44
N ARG A 2 -0.40 -7.04 -29.08
CA ARG A 2 0.08 -8.32 -28.56
C ARG A 2 0.79 -8.02 -27.25
N ALA A 3 0.12 -8.28 -26.13
CA ALA A 3 0.73 -8.27 -24.82
C ALA A 3 1.54 -9.57 -24.69
N THR A 4 2.85 -9.45 -24.51
CA THR A 4 3.69 -10.56 -24.06
C THR A 4 3.70 -10.52 -22.55
N SER A 5 3.23 -11.59 -21.93
CA SER A 5 3.26 -11.82 -20.49
C SER A 5 4.72 -11.94 -20.03
N ASP A 6 5.23 -10.89 -19.40
CA ASP A 6 6.34 -10.98 -18.48
C ASP A 6 5.88 -10.36 -17.16
N SER A 7 6.13 -11.07 -16.06
CA SER A 7 5.55 -10.91 -14.72
C SER A 7 5.97 -9.65 -13.96
N ALA A 8 6.28 -8.55 -14.67
CA ALA A 8 6.60 -7.24 -14.09
C ALA A 8 6.33 -6.08 -15.08
N SER A 9 5.34 -6.21 -15.96
CA SER A 9 5.05 -5.18 -16.97
C SER A 9 4.05 -4.15 -16.43
N CYS A 10 4.55 -3.14 -15.70
CA CYS A 10 3.78 -1.96 -15.33
C CYS A 10 3.29 -1.23 -16.61
N VAL A 11 1.97 -1.09 -16.78
CA VAL A 11 1.35 -0.27 -17.84
C VAL A 11 1.57 1.20 -17.46
N PHE A 12 1.65 2.19 -18.36
CA PHE A 12 1.77 3.61 -17.94
C PHE A 12 0.64 4.42 -18.55
N ILE A 13 -0.12 5.17 -17.74
CA ILE A 13 -1.09 6.15 -18.23
C ILE A 13 -0.42 7.52 -18.26
N TYR A 14 0.03 7.96 -19.45
CA TYR A 14 0.55 9.31 -19.66
C TYR A 14 -0.61 10.27 -19.91
N ALA A 15 -1.22 10.80 -18.83
CA ALA A 15 -2.17 11.90 -18.93
C ALA A 15 -1.51 13.19 -18.41
N SER A 16 -1.56 14.27 -19.19
CA SER A 16 -0.89 15.53 -18.85
C SER A 16 -1.44 16.25 -17.62
N GLN A 17 -2.55 15.77 -17.03
CA GLN A 17 -3.26 16.43 -15.92
C GLN A 17 -3.92 15.48 -14.91
N VAL A 18 -3.53 14.20 -14.81
CA VAL A 18 -4.05 13.32 -13.76
C VAL A 18 -3.00 13.22 -12.66
N GLU A 19 -3.22 13.94 -11.56
CA GLU A 19 -2.31 13.93 -10.40
C GLU A 19 -2.54 12.72 -9.48
N GLN A 20 -3.78 12.22 -9.38
CA GLN A 20 -4.16 11.05 -8.56
C GLN A 20 -5.38 10.33 -9.12
N VAL A 21 -5.45 9.01 -8.92
CA VAL A 21 -6.65 8.18 -9.09
C VAL A 21 -6.95 7.58 -7.73
N GLN A 22 -8.17 7.81 -7.25
CA GLN A 22 -8.64 7.30 -5.96
C GLN A 22 -9.42 6.01 -6.14
N VAL A 23 -9.15 5.02 -5.31
CA VAL A 23 -9.87 3.75 -5.21
C VAL A 23 -10.40 3.62 -3.78
N TYR A 24 -11.69 3.30 -3.66
CA TYR A 24 -12.35 3.00 -2.38
C TYR A 24 -12.92 1.60 -2.49
N LEU A 25 -12.51 0.67 -1.62
CA LEU A 25 -12.93 -0.74 -1.72
C LEU A 25 -14.26 -0.96 -0.98
N GLY A 26 -14.41 -0.43 0.24
CA GLY A 26 -15.69 -0.28 0.91
C GLY A 26 -15.73 -0.94 2.28
N ASP A 27 -16.81 -1.67 2.55
CA ASP A 27 -16.94 -2.51 3.75
C ASP A 27 -16.75 -3.98 3.36
N GLY A 28 -16.08 -4.75 4.19
CA GLY A 28 -15.79 -6.17 4.00
C GLY A 28 -14.30 -6.44 3.77
N GLU A 29 -13.94 -7.71 3.70
CA GLU A 29 -12.57 -8.11 3.33
C GLU A 29 -12.38 -7.95 1.82
N ASP A 30 -11.51 -7.03 1.41
CA ASP A 30 -11.22 -6.73 0.02
C ASP A 30 -9.81 -7.19 -0.40
N ASN A 31 -9.65 -7.61 -1.66
CA ASN A 31 -8.36 -7.99 -2.25
C ASN A 31 -8.08 -7.15 -3.49
N TYR A 32 -7.13 -6.23 -3.38
CA TYR A 32 -6.73 -5.33 -4.45
C TYR A 32 -5.28 -5.61 -4.91
N ASP A 33 -5.11 -5.97 -6.18
CA ASP A 33 -3.83 -6.47 -6.73
C ASP A 33 -3.00 -5.43 -7.52
N GLY A 34 -3.38 -4.14 -7.50
CA GLY A 34 -2.61 -3.07 -8.14
C GLY A 34 -2.55 -3.10 -9.69
N ARG A 35 -3.09 -4.13 -10.36
CA ARG A 35 -2.79 -4.40 -11.78
C ARG A 35 -3.38 -3.44 -12.81
N THR A 36 -4.34 -2.58 -12.42
CA THR A 36 -5.12 -1.80 -13.38
C THR A 36 -4.74 -0.31 -13.41
N ILE A 37 -4.00 0.20 -12.42
CA ILE A 37 -3.72 1.64 -12.29
C ILE A 37 -2.23 1.82 -11.96
N THR A 38 -1.54 2.70 -12.68
CA THR A 38 -0.06 2.81 -12.63
C THR A 38 0.44 4.24 -12.50
N ILE A 39 -0.44 5.10 -12.03
CA ILE A 39 -0.06 6.39 -11.45
C ILE A 39 -0.07 6.23 -9.94
N ALA A 40 0.67 7.09 -9.24
CA ALA A 40 0.61 7.22 -7.78
C ALA A 40 -0.82 7.06 -7.26
N GLN A 41 -1.08 5.92 -6.65
CA GLN A 41 -2.44 5.53 -6.26
C GLN A 41 -2.81 6.16 -4.93
N TYR A 42 -4.10 6.40 -4.73
CA TYR A 42 -4.67 6.66 -3.42
C TYR A 42 -5.72 5.58 -3.19
N ILE A 43 -5.44 4.62 -2.32
CA ILE A 43 -6.31 3.47 -2.06
C ILE A 43 -6.76 3.51 -0.61
N TRP A 44 -8.06 3.49 -0.41
CA TRP A 44 -8.68 3.35 0.91
C TRP A 44 -9.47 2.04 0.92
N ALA A 45 -9.04 1.07 1.73
CA ALA A 45 -9.66 -0.24 1.77
C ALA A 45 -10.98 -0.18 2.55
N GLY A 46 -10.95 0.19 3.82
CA GLY A 46 -12.14 0.60 4.56
C GLY A 46 -12.31 -0.13 5.87
N ASN A 47 -13.39 -0.89 6.04
CA ASN A 47 -13.56 -1.75 7.21
C ASN A 47 -13.45 -3.20 6.75
N GLY A 48 -12.77 -4.06 7.49
CA GLY A 48 -12.55 -5.44 7.13
C GLY A 48 -11.07 -5.77 7.23
N ASP A 49 -10.73 -7.05 7.15
CA ASP A 49 -9.33 -7.47 7.06
C ASP A 49 -8.96 -7.44 5.56
N ASP A 50 -8.22 -6.42 5.13
CA ASP A 50 -8.00 -6.11 3.70
C ASP A 50 -6.60 -6.50 3.20
N GLU A 51 -6.49 -6.98 1.96
CA GLU A 51 -5.21 -7.19 1.27
C GLU A 51 -5.05 -6.17 0.13
N VAL A 52 -4.11 -5.24 0.27
CA VAL A 52 -3.88 -4.16 -0.71
C VAL A 52 -2.45 -4.15 -1.20
N MET A 53 -2.30 -4.31 -2.51
CA MET A 53 -1.05 -4.19 -3.22
C MET A 53 -1.01 -2.92 -4.07
N GLY A 54 0.03 -2.12 -3.86
CA GLY A 54 0.45 -1.04 -4.74
C GLY A 54 1.12 -1.56 -6.01
N GLY A 55 1.86 -0.68 -6.68
CA GLY A 55 2.52 -0.93 -7.95
C GLY A 55 3.99 -0.52 -7.98
N CYS A 56 4.48 -0.17 -9.18
CA CYS A 56 5.85 0.33 -9.37
C CYS A 56 6.00 1.86 -9.11
N SER A 57 4.99 2.50 -8.53
CA SER A 57 4.91 3.95 -8.36
C SER A 57 4.75 4.32 -6.90
N GLY A 58 5.09 5.57 -6.54
CA GLY A 58 4.85 6.05 -5.18
C GLY A 58 3.36 6.11 -4.86
N ASP A 59 2.88 5.17 -4.06
CA ASP A 59 1.49 4.93 -3.75
C ASP A 59 1.12 5.42 -2.34
N ARG A 60 -0.19 5.61 -2.12
CA ARG A 60 -0.76 5.93 -0.82
C ARG A 60 -1.82 4.90 -0.49
N LEU A 61 -1.49 3.97 0.39
CA LEU A 61 -2.36 2.87 0.81
C LEU A 61 -2.86 3.13 2.23
N PHE A 62 -4.16 2.98 2.42
CA PHE A 62 -4.85 3.11 3.71
C PHE A 62 -5.69 1.86 3.92
N GLY A 63 -5.37 1.07 4.95
CA GLY A 63 -6.10 -0.15 5.31
C GLY A 63 -7.46 0.22 5.91
N GLY A 64 -7.45 0.97 7.01
CA GLY A 64 -8.67 1.37 7.68
C GLY A 64 -8.85 0.53 8.93
N ALA A 65 -10.04 -0.04 9.18
CA ALA A 65 -10.30 -0.80 10.39
C ALA A 65 -10.36 -2.29 10.10
N GLY A 66 -9.61 -3.10 10.85
CA GLY A 66 -9.42 -4.52 10.63
C GLY A 66 -7.94 -4.86 10.61
N ASN A 67 -7.60 -6.13 10.42
CA ASN A 67 -6.21 -6.57 10.35
C ASN A 67 -5.77 -6.57 8.89
N ASP A 68 -5.08 -5.51 8.47
CA ASP A 68 -4.81 -5.26 7.06
C ASP A 68 -3.41 -5.71 6.62
N GLU A 69 -3.28 -6.17 5.38
CA GLU A 69 -2.02 -6.45 4.69
C GLU A 69 -1.78 -5.44 3.56
N LEU A 70 -0.83 -4.52 3.76
CA LEU A 70 -0.50 -3.46 2.79
C LEU A 70 0.91 -3.63 2.22
N ASN A 71 1.05 -3.61 0.89
CA ASN A 71 2.35 -3.76 0.22
C ASN A 71 2.57 -2.68 -0.86
N GLY A 72 3.57 -1.81 -0.65
CA GLY A 72 3.92 -0.70 -1.58
C GLY A 72 4.73 -1.13 -2.81
N PHE A 73 5.47 -2.25 -2.72
CA PHE A 73 6.42 -2.71 -3.73
C PHE A 73 7.58 -1.77 -4.04
N ALA A 74 7.49 -0.95 -5.09
CA ALA A 74 8.61 -0.13 -5.54
C ALA A 74 8.08 1.27 -5.77
N GLY A 75 8.76 2.27 -5.23
CA GLY A 75 8.24 3.62 -5.25
C GLY A 75 8.51 4.30 -3.93
N ARG A 76 8.13 5.57 -3.82
CA ARG A 76 8.16 6.23 -2.51
C ARG A 76 6.76 6.19 -1.96
N ASP A 77 6.52 5.19 -1.13
CA ASP A 77 5.18 4.81 -0.72
C ASP A 77 4.81 5.41 0.64
N LYS A 78 3.51 5.56 0.83
CA LYS A 78 2.91 5.88 2.13
C LYS A 78 1.88 4.81 2.46
N LEU A 79 2.15 4.04 3.50
CA LEU A 79 1.25 3.01 4.00
C LEU A 79 0.74 3.41 5.38
N VAL A 80 -0.57 3.30 5.59
CA VAL A 80 -1.22 3.51 6.88
C VAL A 80 -2.15 2.34 7.15
N GLY A 81 -1.89 1.59 8.22
CA GLY A 81 -2.72 0.46 8.65
C GLY A 81 -4.06 0.95 9.16
N GLY A 82 -4.13 1.35 10.42
CA GLY A 82 -5.32 1.92 11.04
C GLY A 82 -5.64 1.18 12.33
N PRO A 83 -6.91 1.08 12.74
CA PRO A 83 -7.26 0.23 13.87
C PRO A 83 -7.24 -1.26 13.51
N GLY A 84 -6.42 -2.05 14.19
CA GLY A 84 -6.28 -3.50 14.03
C GLY A 84 -4.82 -3.93 14.05
N ASP A 85 -4.56 -5.25 14.07
CA ASP A 85 -3.18 -5.76 14.06
C ASP A 85 -2.70 -5.86 12.59
N ASP A 86 -1.99 -4.84 12.10
CA ASP A 86 -1.70 -4.68 10.67
C ASP A 86 -0.32 -5.20 10.25
N THR A 87 -0.17 -5.59 8.97
CA THR A 87 1.11 -5.91 8.32
C THR A 87 1.39 -4.97 7.15
N LEU A 88 2.42 -4.14 7.28
CA LEU A 88 2.80 -3.11 6.31
C LEU A 88 4.18 -3.42 5.73
N ASN A 89 4.30 -3.44 4.40
CA ASN A 89 5.57 -3.61 3.70
C ASN A 89 5.79 -2.47 2.69
N GLY A 90 6.77 -1.60 2.96
CA GLY A 90 7.14 -0.49 2.09
C GLY A 90 7.72 -0.99 0.77
N GLY A 91 8.57 -2.01 0.84
CA GLY A 91 9.24 -2.55 -0.33
C GLY A 91 10.57 -1.84 -0.55
N GLY A 92 10.83 -1.34 -1.75
CA GLY A 92 12.08 -0.65 -2.07
C GLY A 92 11.88 0.87 -2.17
N ASP A 93 13.00 1.59 -2.06
CA ASP A 93 13.14 3.05 -2.18
C ASP A 93 13.00 3.82 -0.86
N LYS A 94 12.04 4.71 -0.69
CA LYS A 94 11.94 5.52 0.54
C LYS A 94 10.50 5.64 0.93
N ASP A 95 10.17 4.96 2.02
CA ASP A 95 8.79 4.75 2.40
C ASP A 95 8.46 5.39 3.76
N ALA A 96 7.16 5.63 3.95
CA ALA A 96 6.60 6.09 5.21
C ALA A 96 5.47 5.14 5.62
N LEU A 97 5.71 4.36 6.68
CA LEU A 97 4.76 3.39 7.21
C LEU A 97 4.24 3.84 8.57
N GLU A 98 2.94 3.77 8.76
CA GLU A 98 2.28 4.08 10.03
C GLU A 98 1.27 2.99 10.42
N GLY A 99 1.54 2.26 11.50
CA GLY A 99 0.71 1.15 11.97
C GLY A 99 -0.62 1.61 12.57
N LYS A 100 -0.58 2.57 13.51
CA LYS A 100 -1.71 3.18 14.25
C LYS A 100 -2.11 2.39 15.50
N GLU A 101 -3.30 1.81 15.55
CA GLU A 101 -3.84 1.20 16.76
C GLU A 101 -3.82 -0.32 16.65
N GLY A 102 -2.86 -0.99 17.26
CA GLY A 102 -2.82 -2.46 17.24
C GLY A 102 -1.41 -2.97 17.46
N ASN A 103 -1.20 -4.26 17.27
CA ASN A 103 0.12 -4.87 17.28
C ASN A 103 0.59 -5.07 15.85
N ASP A 104 1.32 -4.08 15.35
CA ASP A 104 1.62 -4.00 13.93
C ASP A 104 2.99 -4.61 13.58
N ILE A 105 3.10 -5.06 12.34
CA ILE A 105 4.35 -5.48 11.70
C ILE A 105 4.66 -4.49 10.57
N LEU A 106 5.73 -3.71 10.72
CA LEU A 106 6.17 -2.72 9.74
C LEU A 106 7.53 -3.11 9.19
N ALA A 107 7.57 -3.41 7.89
CA ALA A 107 8.77 -3.70 7.13
C ALA A 107 9.08 -2.53 6.20
N GLY A 108 10.16 -1.79 6.46
CA GLY A 108 10.59 -0.72 5.54
C GLY A 108 11.15 -1.27 4.24
N GLY A 109 11.95 -2.33 4.34
CA GLY A 109 12.66 -2.92 3.19
C GLY A 109 13.93 -2.13 2.83
N PRO A 110 14.48 -2.28 1.61
CA PRO A 110 15.66 -1.55 1.20
C PRO A 110 15.36 -0.07 0.98
N GLY A 111 15.88 0.80 1.85
CA GLY A 111 15.52 2.20 1.75
C GLY A 111 16.00 3.10 2.87
N TYR A 112 15.61 4.37 2.78
CA TYR A 112 15.69 5.31 3.90
C TYR A 112 14.29 5.58 4.44
N ASP A 113 13.79 4.62 5.19
CA ASP A 113 12.37 4.55 5.54
C ASP A 113 12.06 5.24 6.86
N THR A 114 10.79 5.57 7.02
CA THR A 114 10.24 6.09 8.27
C THR A 114 9.14 5.16 8.74
N LEU A 115 9.40 4.45 9.84
CA LEU A 115 8.46 3.50 10.43
C LEU A 115 7.91 4.06 11.73
N ASN A 116 6.58 4.13 11.85
CA ASN A 116 5.88 4.55 13.06
C ASN A 116 4.78 3.56 13.43
N GLY A 117 5.05 2.63 14.35
CA GLY A 117 4.03 1.70 14.85
C GLY A 117 2.93 2.38 15.69
N SER A 118 3.15 3.58 16.24
CA SER A 118 2.18 4.24 17.12
C SER A 118 1.81 3.41 18.37
N ALA A 119 0.54 3.06 18.58
CA ALA A 119 0.08 2.35 19.79
C ALA A 119 0.36 0.84 19.69
N GLY A 120 0.23 0.13 20.80
CA GLY A 120 0.39 -1.33 20.88
C GLY A 120 1.84 -1.84 20.81
N ARG A 121 2.00 -3.15 20.59
CA ARG A 121 3.31 -3.83 20.63
C ARG A 121 3.74 -4.22 19.22
N ASN A 122 4.57 -3.36 18.65
CA ASN A 122 4.88 -3.39 17.22
C ASN A 122 6.26 -4.00 16.95
N GLN A 123 6.40 -4.58 15.75
CA GLN A 123 7.68 -5.04 15.19
C GLN A 123 8.03 -4.15 14.01
N LEU A 124 9.18 -3.49 14.09
CA LEU A 124 9.66 -2.56 13.06
C LEU A 124 11.03 -3.05 12.59
N TYR A 125 11.21 -3.28 11.29
CA TYR A 125 12.47 -3.75 10.71
C TYR A 125 12.76 -3.21 9.32
#